data_AF-A0A3D9ZB27-F1
#
_entry.id   AF-A0A3D9ZB27-F1
#
_cell.length_a   1.000
_cell.length_b   1.000
_cell.length_c   1.000
_cell.angle_alpha   90.00
_cell.angle_beta   90.00
_cell.angle_gamma   90.00
#
_symmetry.space_group_name_H-M   'P 1'
#
loop_
_entity.id
_entity.type
_entity.pdbx_description
1 polymer ?
#
loop_
_entity_poly.entity_id
_entity_poly.type
_entity_poly.pdbx_seq_one_letter_code
_entity_poly.pdbx_strand_id
1 'polypeptide(L)' 'MRATGRLINDLERTLLRLLLDGHTVATAAATIFVSTRTAEAMLARLRRETGAPTLYALGAIAQRLGWHDSAA' A
#
# COMPACT_ATOMS: atom_id res chain seq x y z
N MET A 1 -12.90 13.43 -8.48
CA MET A 1 -12.44 12.96 -7.15
C MET A 1 -10.97 13.32 -7.04
N ARG A 2 -10.59 14.29 -6.19
CA ARG A 2 -9.19 14.69 -5.98
C ARG A 2 -8.53 13.65 -5.07
N ALA A 3 -7.49 12.97 -5.56
CA ALA A 3 -6.55 12.29 -4.67
C ALA A 3 -5.90 13.39 -3.82
N THR A 4 -6.30 13.50 -2.56
CA THR A 4 -5.76 14.47 -1.61
C THR A 4 -4.26 14.18 -1.47
N GLY A 5 -3.44 15.14 -1.90
CA GLY A 5 -2.00 15.02 -2.07
C GLY A 5 -1.23 14.82 -0.76
N ARG A 6 -1.33 13.64 -0.16
CA ARG A 6 -0.33 13.13 0.77
C ARG A 6 0.51 12.10 0.04
N LEU A 7 1.81 12.32 0.05
CA LEU A 7 2.78 11.33 -0.41
C LEU A 7 2.63 10.08 0.48
N ILE A 8 2.50 8.91 -0.16
CA ILE A 8 2.57 7.62 0.54
C ILE A 8 3.84 7.59 1.38
N ASN A 9 3.73 7.20 2.66
CA ASN A 9 4.92 7.08 3.50
C ASN A 9 5.69 5.77 3.18
N ASP A 10 6.93 5.66 3.66
CA ASP A 10 7.78 4.52 3.31
C ASP A 10 7.24 3.18 3.85
N LEU A 11 6.55 3.18 4.99
CA LEU A 11 5.90 2.00 5.55
C LEU A 11 4.71 1.53 4.68
N GLU A 12 3.86 2.46 4.24
CA GLU A 12 2.73 2.21 3.36
C GLU A 12 3.23 1.72 2.00
N ARG A 13 4.34 2.28 1.49
CA ARG A 13 4.99 1.82 0.26
C ARG A 13 5.54 0.41 0.40
N THR A 14 6.21 0.12 1.51
CA THR A 14 6.78 -1.21 1.78
C THR A 14 5.67 -2.25 1.97
N LEU A 15 4.62 -1.92 2.72
CA LEU A 15 3.42 -2.75 2.85
C LEU A 15 2.83 -3.06 1.47
N LEU A 16 2.62 -2.04 0.65
CA LEU A 16 2.03 -2.22 -0.67
C LEU A 16 2.88 -3.11 -1.56
N ARG A 17 4.20 -2.93 -1.58
CA ARG A 17 5.13 -3.80 -2.33
C ARG A 17 5.03 -5.26 -1.90
N LEU A 18 5.14 -5.54 -0.61
CA LEU A 18 5.04 -6.91 -0.09
C LEU A 18 3.72 -7.57 -0.49
N LEU A 19 2.62 -6.83 -0.45
CA LEU A 19 1.32 -7.33 -0.90
C LEU A 19 1.27 -7.59 -2.41
N LEU A 20 1.90 -6.76 -3.23
CA LEU A 20 2.00 -6.95 -4.68
C LEU A 20 2.93 -8.10 -5.06
N ASP A 21 3.94 -8.38 -4.25
CA ASP A 21 4.83 -9.56 -4.36
C ASP A 21 4.16 -10.86 -3.89
N GLY A 22 2.91 -10.79 -3.42
CA GLY A 22 2.11 -11.96 -3.04
C GLY A 22 2.19 -12.34 -1.56
N HIS A 23 2.84 -11.53 -0.72
CA HIS A 23 2.81 -11.77 0.72
C HIS A 23 1.41 -11.52 1.30
N THR A 24 1.07 -12.28 2.35
CA THR A 24 -0.15 -12.02 3.11
C THR A 24 -0.02 -10.74 3.94
N VAL A 25 -1.14 -10.15 4.34
CA VAL A 25 -1.15 -8.97 5.23
C VAL A 25 -0.45 -9.27 6.57
N ALA A 26 -0.61 -10.49 7.10
CA ALA A 26 0.05 -10.90 8.33
C ALA A 26 1.58 -10.97 8.18
N THR A 27 2.06 -11.57 7.08
CA THR A 27 3.49 -11.62 6.77
C THR A 27 4.06 -10.22 6.56
N ALA A 28 3.38 -9.38 5.78
CA ALA A 28 3.84 -8.03 5.50
C ALA A 28 3.86 -7.15 6.77
N ALA A 29 2.86 -7.29 7.64
CA ALA A 29 2.81 -6.61 8.93
C ALA A 29 4.00 -6.98 9.83
N ALA A 30 4.33 -8.28 9.90
CA ALA A 30 5.50 -8.76 10.63
C ALA A 30 6.80 -8.20 10.05
N THR A 31 6.95 -8.17 8.71
CA THR A 31 8.13 -7.65 8.03
C THR A 31 8.37 -6.16 8.31
N ILE A 32 7.32 -5.36 8.40
CA ILE A 32 7.42 -3.91 8.66
C ILE A 32 7.23 -3.54 10.15
N PHE A 33 7.26 -4.53 11.05
CA PHE A 33 7.18 -4.38 12.51
C PHE A 33 5.91 -3.64 13.00
N VAL A 34 4.75 -3.94 12.42
CA VAL A 34 3.45 -3.42 12.88
C VAL A 34 2.47 -4.55 13.18
N SER A 35 1.40 -4.24 13.91
CA SER A 35 0.29 -5.19 14.10
C SER A 35 -0.46 -5.44 12.79
N THR A 36 -1.02 -6.63 12.61
CA THR A 36 -1.89 -6.95 11.45
C THR A 36 -3.03 -5.94 11.30
N ARG A 37 -3.65 -5.54 12.42
CA ARG A 37 -4.70 -4.50 12.44
C ARG A 37 -4.21 -3.16 11.89
N THR A 38 -2.97 -2.78 12.22
CA THR A 38 -2.36 -1.55 11.70
C THR A 38 -2.15 -1.64 10.19
N ALA A 39 -1.62 -2.77 9.70
CA ALA A 39 -1.43 -3.00 8.27
C ALA A 39 -2.76 -2.99 7.49
N GLU A 40 -3.81 -3.61 8.03
CA GLU A 40 -5.16 -3.56 7.44
C GLU A 40 -5.71 -2.13 7.40
N ALA A 41 -5.53 -1.35 8.46
CA ALA A 41 -5.96 0.05 8.51
C ALA A 41 -5.24 0.91 7.46
N MET A 42 -3.92 0.70 7.29
CA MET A 42 -3.12 1.34 6.25
C MET A 42 -3.63 0.96 4.85
N LEU A 43 -3.84 -0.33 4.59
CA LEU A 43 -4.35 -0.80 3.30
C LEU A 43 -5.76 -0.26 2.99
N ALA A 44 -6.66 -0.28 3.98
CA ALA A 44 -8.01 0.25 3.83
C ALA A 44 -7.98 1.76 3.55
N ARG A 45 -7.08 2.49 4.19
CA ARG A 45 -6.86 3.92 3.93
C ARG A 45 -6.36 4.15 2.51
N LEU A 46 -5.32 3.44 2.05
CA LEU A 46 -4.79 3.53 0.69
C LEU A 46 -5.89 3.28 -0.35
N ARG A 47 -6.74 2.29 -0.13
CA ARG A 47 -7.88 2.00 -1.02
C ARG A 47 -8.92 3.12 -1.04
N ARG A 48 -9.24 3.72 0.11
CA ARG A 48 -10.18 4.86 0.17
C ARG A 48 -9.63 6.10 -0.54
N GLU A 49 -8.34 6.41 -0.35
CA GLU A 49 -7.71 7.60 -0.94
C GLU A 49 -7.52 7.48 -2.45
N THR A 50 -7.25 6.26 -2.94
CA THR A 50 -7.08 5.99 -4.38
C THR A 50 -8.37 5.61 -5.10
N GLY A 51 -9.42 5.24 -4.35
CA GLY A 51 -10.64 4.66 -4.91
C GLY A 51 -10.46 3.21 -5.41
N ALA A 52 -9.38 2.52 -5.02
CA ALA A 52 -9.06 1.19 -5.52
C ALA A 52 -10.00 0.11 -4.95
N PRO A 53 -10.80 -0.59 -5.79
CA PRO A 53 -11.72 -1.63 -5.33
C PRO A 53 -11.02 -2.93 -4.96
N THR A 54 -9.80 -3.17 -5.46
CA THR A 54 -9.02 -4.39 -5.22
C THR A 54 -7.55 -4.06 -4.99
N LEU A 55 -6.79 -4.99 -4.41
CA LEU A 55 -5.33 -4.86 -4.28
C LEU A 55 -4.64 -4.72 -5.64
N TYR A 56 -5.12 -5.46 -6.65
CA TYR A 56 -4.63 -5.35 -8.01
C TYR A 56 -4.85 -3.95 -8.60
N ALA A 57 -6.05 -3.39 -8.45
CA ALA A 57 -6.35 -2.02 -8.88
C ALA A 57 -5.49 -1.00 -8.11
N LEU A 58 -5.24 -1.23 -6.82
CA LEU A 58 -4.35 -0.39 -6.02
C LEU A 58 -2.92 -0.44 -6.56
N GLY A 59 -2.42 -1.62 -6.94
CA GLY A 59 -1.11 -1.77 -7.57
C GLY A 59 -0.98 -1.05 -8.91
N ALA A 60 -2.00 -1.14 -9.77
CA ALA A 60 -2.02 -0.41 -11.04
C ALA A 60 -2.02 1.12 -10.83
N ILE A 61 -2.77 1.62 -9.85
CA ILE A 61 -2.79 3.05 -9.49
C ILE A 61 -1.43 3.46 -8.91
N ALA A 62 -0.86 2.66 -8.01
CA ALA A 62 0.45 2.91 -7.42
C ALA A 62 1.57 2.95 -8.47
N GLN A 63 1.50 2.13 -9.52
CA GLN A 63 2.42 2.21 -10.65
C GLN A 63 2.29 3.55 -11.39
N ARG A 64 1.05 3.95 -11.73
CA ARG A 64 0.78 5.23 -12.40
C ARG A 64 1.20 6.46 -11.58
N LEU A 65 1.16 6.35 -10.25
CA LEU A 65 1.55 7.41 -9.33
C LEU A 65 3.04 7.38 -8.97
N GLY A 66 3.83 6.45 -9.52
CA GLY A 66 5.26 6.32 -9.20
C GLY A 66 5.56 5.83 -7.79
N TRP A 67 4.58 5.22 -7.11
CA TRP A 67 4.74 4.74 -5.73
C TRP A 67 5.49 3.40 -5.64
N HIS A 68 5.68 2.72 -6.76
CA HIS A 68 6.40 1.45 -6.83
C HIS A 68 7.92 1.61 -6.79
N ASP A 69 8.45 2.85 -6.85
CA ASP A 69 9.88 3.10 -6.93
C ASP A 69 10.46 3.73 -5.65
N SER A 70 11.54 3.12 -5.18
CA SER A 70 12.30 3.37 -3.96
C SER A 70 13.30 2.22 -3.91
N ALA A 71 14.47 2.44 -4.50
CA ALA A 71 15.61 1.54 -4.70
C ALA A 71 15.62 0.72 -6.02
N ALA A 72 16.02 1.37 -7.11
CA ALA A 72 17.41 1.26 -7.60
C ALA A 72 17.96 2.67 -7.89
#